data_AF-A0AAV0WX47-F1
#
_entry.id   AF-A0AAV0WX47-F1
#
_cell.length_a   1.000
_cell.length_b   1.000
_cell.length_c   1.000
_cell.angle_alpha   90.00
_cell.angle_beta   90.00
_cell.angle_gamma   90.00
#
_symmetry.space_group_name_H-M   'P 1'
#
loop_
_entity.id
_entity.type
_entity.pdbx_description
1 polymer ?
#
loop_
_entity_poly.entity_id
_entity_poly.type
_entity_poly.pdbx_seq_one_letter_code
_entity_poly.pdbx_strand_id
1 'polypeptide(L)'
;MDCTPDISHNEQLSLMIYVVNMYDGQVKCPDIKEYFLDFIPVSSTTGLSLANILLDNLKKYGINIKDCRGQTYDNGSNIVGKYQGVQTRINNLNPRAFFTPCASHNLNLVLRDSVKNSVQASTFFGTIQRFYTIFAASTSRWDILQKHCEFSTVKKWSETRWESRVNSVKALRYQLKI
;
A
#
# COMPACT_ATOMS: atom_id res chain seq x y z
N MET A 1 -7.25 1.70 -6.49
CA MET A 1 -6.85 3.04 -6.02
C MET A 1 -5.90 2.86 -4.85
N ASP A 2 -4.84 3.67 -4.80
CA ASP A 2 -3.91 3.72 -3.68
C ASP A 2 -3.51 5.18 -3.42
N CYS A 3 -3.55 5.60 -2.16
CA CYS A 3 -3.15 6.94 -1.74
C CYS A 3 -1.79 6.83 -1.05
N THR A 4 -0.82 7.61 -1.51
CA THR A 4 0.50 7.66 -0.88
C THR A 4 1.06 9.09 -0.99
N PRO A 5 1.69 9.62 0.08
CA PRO A 5 2.40 10.88 0.02
C PRO A 5 3.66 10.77 -0.84
N ASP A 6 3.88 11.76 -1.70
CA ASP A 6 5.10 11.90 -2.49
C ASP A 6 6.28 12.49 -1.67
N ILE A 7 7.44 12.66 -2.31
CA ILE A 7 8.64 13.23 -1.66
C ILE A 7 8.46 14.69 -1.20
N SER A 8 7.49 15.40 -1.78
CA SER A 8 7.11 16.77 -1.43
C SER A 8 6.03 16.82 -0.35
N HIS A 9 5.65 15.66 0.21
CA HIS A 9 4.59 15.49 1.21
C HIS A 9 3.19 15.83 0.69
N ASN A 10 2.96 15.75 -0.62
CA ASN A 10 1.63 15.85 -1.19
C ASN A 10 1.03 14.47 -1.30
N GLU A 11 -0.19 14.29 -0.77
CA GLU A 11 -0.92 13.05 -0.94
C GLU A 11 -1.32 12.89 -2.41
N GLN A 12 -0.97 11.75 -3.01
CA GLN A 12 -1.34 11.43 -4.38
C GLN A 12 -2.18 10.15 -4.42
N LEU A 13 -3.27 10.21 -5.18
CA LEU A 13 -4.11 9.08 -5.51
C LEU A 13 -3.67 8.51 -6.85
N SER A 14 -3.24 7.25 -6.85
CA SER A 14 -3.06 6.47 -8.07
C SER A 14 -4.37 5.80 -8.48
N LEU A 15 -4.73 5.93 -9.75
CA LEU A 15 -5.90 5.29 -10.32
C LEU A 15 -5.50 4.31 -11.42
N MET A 16 -5.97 3.08 -11.28
CA MET A 16 -5.77 1.99 -12.23
C MET A 16 -7.12 1.31 -12.49
N ILE A 17 -7.31 0.82 -13.71
CA ILE A 17 -8.46 0.02 -14.11
C ILE A 17 -8.01 -1.32 -14.69
N TYR A 18 -8.74 -2.37 -14.34
CA TYR A 18 -8.62 -3.69 -14.97
C TYR A 18 -9.78 -3.87 -15.93
N VAL A 19 -9.46 -4.09 -17.20
CA VAL A 19 -10.44 -4.47 -18.22
C VAL A 19 -10.38 -5.97 -18.37
N VAL A 20 -11.52 -6.62 -18.12
CA VAL A 20 -11.68 -8.06 -18.21
C VAL A 20 -12.45 -8.38 -19.47
N ASN A 21 -11.79 -8.97 -20.45
CA ASN A 21 -12.41 -9.43 -21.68
C ASN A 21 -12.77 -10.92 -21.54
N MET A 22 -14.08 -11.20 -21.60
CA MET A 22 -14.62 -12.55 -21.57
C MET A 22 -14.87 -12.97 -23.01
N TYR A 23 -14.25 -14.07 -23.46
CA TYR A 23 -14.55 -14.64 -24.77
C TYR A 23 -15.89 -15.39 -24.72
N ASP A 24 -16.80 -15.10 -25.65
CA ASP A 24 -18.03 -15.87 -25.81
C ASP A 24 -17.70 -17.26 -26.33
N GLY A 25 -18.01 -18.30 -25.54
CA GLY A 25 -17.81 -19.69 -25.90
C GLY A 25 -16.59 -20.36 -25.25
N GLN A 26 -16.83 -20.91 -24.06
CA GLN A 26 -16.14 -21.98 -23.34
C GLN A 26 -14.58 -22.08 -23.37
N VAL A 27 -14.02 -22.07 -22.15
CA VAL A 27 -12.69 -22.56 -21.73
C VAL A 27 -11.46 -21.78 -22.18
N LYS A 28 -11.47 -20.45 -22.05
CA LYS A 28 -10.22 -19.70 -21.88
C LYS A 28 -10.26 -18.86 -20.61
N CYS A 29 -9.10 -18.75 -19.96
CA CYS A 29 -8.90 -17.76 -18.91
C CYS A 29 -9.28 -16.37 -19.45
N PRO A 30 -9.94 -15.52 -18.65
CA PRO A 30 -10.23 -14.15 -19.07
C PRO A 30 -8.93 -13.44 -19.46
N ASP A 31 -9.00 -12.65 -20.54
CA ASP A 31 -7.92 -11.74 -20.89
C ASP A 31 -8.07 -10.48 -20.02
N ILE A 32 -7.09 -10.25 -19.16
CA ILE A 32 -7.09 -9.14 -18.20
C ILE A 32 -6.02 -8.16 -18.61
N LYS A 33 -6.43 -6.91 -18.88
CA LYS A 33 -5.54 -5.80 -19.18
C LYS A 33 -5.60 -4.76 -18.08
N GLU A 34 -4.42 -4.39 -17.59
CA GLU A 34 -4.26 -3.34 -16.59
C GLU A 34 -3.88 -2.03 -17.27
N TYR A 35 -4.59 -0.97 -16.92
CA TYR A 35 -4.33 0.38 -17.42
C TYR A 35 -4.17 1.34 -16.25
N PHE A 36 -3.01 1.99 -16.20
CA PHE A 36 -2.81 3.17 -15.38
C PHE A 36 -3.56 4.35 -16.00
N LEU A 37 -4.37 5.04 -15.19
CA LEU A 37 -5.18 6.16 -15.66
C LEU A 37 -4.54 7.50 -15.30
N ASP A 38 -4.20 7.71 -14.03
CA ASP A 38 -3.69 9.01 -13.59
C ASP A 38 -3.04 8.97 -12.19
N PHE A 39 -2.20 9.98 -11.92
CA PHE A 39 -1.76 10.36 -10.58
C PHE A 39 -2.43 11.68 -10.22
N ILE A 40 -3.30 11.63 -9.22
CA ILE A 40 -4.17 12.76 -8.90
C ILE A 40 -3.75 13.30 -7.54
N PRO A 41 -3.28 14.56 -7.44
CA PRO A 41 -3.03 15.17 -6.14
C PRO A 41 -4.34 15.31 -5.39
N VAL A 42 -4.36 14.88 -4.13
CA VAL A 42 -5.57 14.93 -3.28
C VAL A 42 -5.30 15.75 -2.03
N SER A 43 -6.15 16.73 -1.76
CA SER A 43 -6.10 17.53 -0.53
C SER A 43 -6.92 16.93 0.62
N SER A 44 -7.82 15.99 0.31
CA SER A 44 -8.67 15.29 1.27
C SER A 44 -8.72 13.81 0.97
N THR A 45 -8.46 12.98 1.98
CA THR A 45 -8.54 11.51 1.90
C THR A 45 -9.83 10.96 2.48
N THR A 46 -10.86 11.80 2.65
CA THR A 46 -12.17 11.35 3.12
C THR A 46 -12.82 10.44 2.08
N GLY A 47 -13.63 9.47 2.54
CA GLY A 47 -14.30 8.54 1.63
C GLY A 47 -15.22 9.22 0.61
N LEU A 48 -15.80 10.38 0.95
CA LEU A 48 -16.57 11.20 0.00
C LEU A 48 -15.68 11.82 -1.09
N SER A 49 -14.59 12.47 -0.69
CA SER A 49 -13.69 13.14 -1.63
C SER A 49 -13.09 12.14 -2.61
N LEU A 50 -12.57 11.01 -2.11
CA LEU A 50 -11.99 9.96 -2.94
C LEU A 50 -13.02 9.32 -3.89
N ALA A 51 -14.26 9.10 -3.43
CA ALA A 51 -15.32 8.58 -4.29
C ALA A 51 -15.69 9.56 -5.42
N ASN A 52 -15.76 10.86 -5.14
CA ASN A 52 -16.03 11.87 -6.16
C ASN A 52 -14.90 11.93 -7.19
N ILE A 53 -13.64 11.94 -6.73
CA ILE A 53 -12.47 11.93 -7.62
C ILE A 53 -12.49 10.71 -8.54
N LEU A 54 -12.80 9.52 -8.00
CA LEU A 54 -12.96 8.32 -8.81
C LEU A 54 -14.05 8.49 -9.87
N LEU A 55 -15.25 8.92 -9.48
CA LEU A 55 -16.38 9.06 -10.40
C LEU A 55 -16.11 10.10 -11.50
N ASP A 56 -15.47 11.21 -11.17
CA ASP A 56 -15.15 12.26 -12.13
C ASP A 56 -14.05 11.81 -13.10
N ASN A 57 -13.07 11.01 -12.63
CA ASN A 57 -12.09 10.41 -13.53
C ASN A 57 -12.69 9.34 -14.44
N LEU A 58 -13.60 8.49 -13.92
CA LEU A 58 -14.32 7.54 -14.79
C LEU A 58 -15.10 8.27 -15.88
N LYS A 59 -15.80 9.37 -15.54
CA LYS A 59 -16.46 10.23 -16.54
C LYS A 59 -15.49 10.84 -17.54
N LYS A 60 -14.35 11.38 -17.08
CA LYS A 60 -13.28 11.94 -17.93
C LYS A 60 -12.81 10.94 -18.99
N TYR A 61 -12.69 9.67 -18.62
CA TYR A 61 -12.27 8.59 -19.52
C TYR A 61 -13.44 7.91 -20.26
N GLY A 62 -14.68 8.41 -20.13
CA GLY A 62 -15.85 7.83 -20.77
C GLY A 62 -16.27 6.45 -20.23
N ILE A 63 -15.82 6.09 -19.03
CA ILE A 63 -16.09 4.80 -18.41
C ILE A 63 -17.35 4.93 -17.55
N ASN A 64 -18.41 4.22 -17.92
CA ASN A 64 -19.64 4.21 -17.13
C ASN A 64 -19.46 3.33 -15.89
N ILE A 65 -19.67 3.90 -14.70
CA ILE A 65 -19.61 3.17 -13.43
C ILE A 65 -20.53 1.95 -13.40
N LYS A 66 -21.63 1.96 -14.16
CA LYS A 66 -22.57 0.84 -14.27
C LYS A 66 -21.96 -0.37 -14.98
N ASP A 67 -20.88 -0.22 -15.73
CA ASP A 67 -20.17 -1.31 -16.41
C ASP A 67 -19.09 -1.92 -15.54
N CYS A 68 -18.64 -1.23 -14.48
CA CYS A 68 -17.70 -1.79 -13.52
C CYS A 68 -18.29 -3.02 -12.79
N ARG A 69 -17.43 -4.01 -12.53
CA ARG A 69 -17.79 -5.27 -11.84
C ARG A 69 -16.95 -5.55 -10.59
N GLY A 70 -15.91 -4.76 -10.36
CA GLY A 70 -15.07 -4.86 -9.19
C GLY A 70 -14.57 -3.49 -8.75
N GLN A 71 -14.22 -3.41 -7.47
CA GLN A 71 -13.55 -2.28 -6.87
C GLN A 71 -12.50 -2.79 -5.85
N THR A 72 -11.27 -2.28 -5.94
CA THR A 72 -10.12 -2.81 -5.19
C THR A 72 -9.28 -1.69 -4.59
N TYR A 73 -9.16 -1.69 -3.26
CA TYR A 73 -8.55 -0.63 -2.46
C TYR A 73 -7.88 -1.20 -1.20
N ASP A 74 -7.15 -0.37 -0.46
CA ASP A 74 -6.66 -0.71 0.87
C ASP A 74 -7.80 -0.85 1.91
N ASN A 75 -7.47 -1.28 3.13
CA ASN A 75 -8.46 -1.40 4.20
C ASN A 75 -8.56 -0.15 5.08
N GLY A 76 -8.18 1.01 4.56
CA GLY A 76 -8.30 2.26 5.29
C GLY A 76 -9.76 2.52 5.70
N SER A 77 -9.96 3.14 6.86
CA SER A 77 -11.32 3.44 7.37
C SER A 77 -12.14 4.30 6.42
N ASN A 78 -11.49 5.22 5.69
CA ASN A 78 -12.11 6.05 4.66
C ASN A 78 -12.46 5.27 3.38
N ILE A 79 -11.92 4.07 3.19
CA ILE A 79 -12.22 3.20 2.05
C ILE A 79 -13.32 2.20 2.42
N VAL A 80 -13.10 1.37 3.44
CA VAL A 80 -13.96 0.22 3.81
C VAL A 80 -15.01 0.60 4.87
N GLY A 81 -15.08 1.89 5.22
CA GLY A 81 -16.03 2.38 6.21
C GLY A 81 -17.48 2.06 5.82
N LYS A 82 -18.17 1.29 6.68
CA LYS A 82 -19.54 0.77 6.45
C LYS A 82 -20.54 1.82 5.94
N TYR A 83 -20.45 3.06 6.40
CA TYR A 83 -21.43 4.11 6.09
C TYR A 83 -20.91 5.19 5.13
N GLN A 84 -19.65 5.60 5.28
CA GLN A 84 -19.09 6.78 4.60
C GLN A 84 -17.87 6.46 3.74
N GLY A 85 -17.45 5.19 3.70
CA GLY A 85 -16.30 4.75 2.94
C GLY A 85 -16.54 4.76 1.43
N VAL A 86 -15.46 4.87 0.65
CA VAL A 86 -15.50 4.78 -0.82
C VAL A 86 -16.25 3.51 -1.26
N GLN A 87 -15.93 2.38 -0.64
CA GLN A 87 -16.55 1.09 -0.93
C GLN A 87 -18.07 1.15 -0.88
N THR A 88 -18.62 1.63 0.23
CA THR A 88 -20.07 1.77 0.43
C THR A 88 -20.68 2.70 -0.60
N ARG A 89 -20.03 3.83 -0.89
CA ARG A 89 -20.54 4.82 -1.86
C ARG A 89 -20.62 4.23 -3.27
N ILE A 90 -19.56 3.56 -3.72
CA ILE A 90 -19.53 2.92 -5.03
C ILE A 90 -20.51 1.75 -5.10
N ASN A 91 -20.62 0.96 -4.04
CA ASN A 91 -21.59 -0.14 -3.97
C ASN A 91 -23.03 0.37 -4.05
N ASN A 92 -23.36 1.50 -3.41
CA ASN A 92 -24.68 2.13 -3.53
C ASN A 92 -24.99 2.60 -4.95
N LEU A 93 -23.97 3.06 -5.69
CA LEU A 93 -24.12 3.48 -7.09
C LEU A 93 -24.18 2.28 -8.06
N ASN A 94 -23.43 1.23 -7.80
CA ASN A 94 -23.43 0.01 -8.59
C ASN A 94 -23.23 -1.22 -7.67
N PRO A 95 -24.31 -1.88 -7.24
CA PRO A 95 -24.25 -3.07 -6.39
C PRO A 95 -23.55 -4.27 -7.03
N ARG A 96 -23.27 -4.23 -8.35
CA ARG A 96 -22.54 -5.27 -9.08
C ARG A 96 -21.03 -5.05 -9.07
N ALA A 97 -20.55 -3.92 -8.55
CA ALA A 97 -19.12 -3.64 -8.40
C ALA A 97 -18.62 -4.19 -7.06
N PHE A 98 -18.27 -5.47 -7.03
CA PHE A 98 -17.90 -6.14 -5.79
C PHE A 98 -16.60 -5.59 -5.21
N PHE A 99 -16.60 -5.36 -3.91
CA PHE A 99 -15.40 -4.95 -3.21
C PHE A 99 -14.49 -6.13 -2.92
N THR A 100 -13.22 -6.00 -3.30
CA THR A 100 -12.16 -6.92 -2.91
C THR A 100 -11.06 -6.14 -2.16
N PRO A 101 -10.78 -6.48 -0.90
CA PRO A 101 -9.75 -5.80 -0.13
C PRO A 101 -8.35 -6.13 -0.67
N CYS A 102 -7.40 -5.20 -0.51
CA CYS A 102 -6.02 -5.40 -0.92
C CYS A 102 -5.36 -6.58 -0.18
N ALA A 103 -4.97 -7.60 -0.94
CA ALA A 103 -4.29 -8.79 -0.41
C ALA A 103 -2.97 -8.43 0.29
N SER A 104 -2.18 -7.52 -0.29
CA SER A 104 -0.91 -7.06 0.29
C SER A 104 -1.11 -6.38 1.64
N HIS A 105 -2.16 -5.54 1.76
CA HIS A 105 -2.48 -4.88 3.02
C HIS A 105 -2.96 -5.89 4.08
N ASN A 106 -3.84 -6.83 3.70
CA ASN A 106 -4.28 -7.92 4.57
C ASN A 106 -3.10 -8.74 5.10
N LEU A 107 -2.18 -9.13 4.21
CA LEU A 107 -0.99 -9.86 4.59
C LEU A 107 -0.10 -9.06 5.56
N ASN A 108 0.08 -7.76 5.30
CA ASN A 108 0.81 -6.87 6.20
C ASN A 108 0.17 -6.81 7.60
N LEU A 109 -1.16 -6.75 7.69
CA LEU A 109 -1.89 -6.78 8.97
C LEU A 109 -1.65 -8.08 9.72
N VAL A 110 -1.81 -9.24 9.06
CA VAL A 110 -1.60 -10.55 9.66
C VAL A 110 -0.16 -10.70 10.19
N LEU A 111 0.83 -10.31 9.40
CA LEU A 111 2.24 -10.40 9.80
C LEU A 111 2.56 -9.45 10.97
N ARG A 112 2.05 -8.22 10.93
CA ARG A 112 2.19 -7.25 12.01
C ARG A 112 1.60 -7.78 13.31
N ASP A 113 0.38 -8.30 13.26
CA ASP A 113 -0.30 -8.77 14.46
C ASP A 113 0.37 -10.04 14.99
N SER A 114 0.83 -10.93 14.11
CA SER A 114 1.62 -12.12 14.50
C SER A 114 2.90 -11.76 15.26
N VAL A 115 3.64 -10.76 14.80
CA VAL A 115 4.87 -10.29 15.48
C VAL A 115 4.55 -9.62 16.80
N LYS A 116 3.50 -8.79 16.87
CA LYS A 116 3.08 -8.14 18.12
C LYS A 116 2.68 -9.15 19.21
N ASN A 117 2.20 -10.33 18.80
CA ASN A 117 1.85 -11.42 19.71
C ASN A 117 3.03 -12.33 20.10
N SER A 118 4.24 -12.09 19.56
CA SER A 118 5.45 -12.81 19.97
C SER A 118 6.44 -11.84 20.60
N VAL A 119 6.78 -12.07 21.88
CA VAL A 119 7.78 -11.28 22.60
C VAL A 119 9.13 -11.36 21.88
N GLN A 120 9.55 -12.56 21.46
CA GLN A 120 10.81 -12.77 20.76
C GLN A 120 10.87 -12.00 19.44
N ALA A 121 9.82 -12.09 18.61
CA ALA A 121 9.77 -11.39 17.34
C ALA A 121 9.70 -9.87 17.54
N SER A 122 8.89 -9.39 18.48
CA SER A 122 8.78 -7.98 18.82
C SER A 122 10.12 -7.41 19.32
N THR A 123 10.81 -8.11 20.21
CA THR A 123 12.15 -7.73 20.69
C THR A 123 13.17 -7.72 19.56
N PHE A 124 13.14 -8.73 18.67
CA PHE A 124 14.02 -8.79 17.51
C PHE A 124 13.85 -7.57 16.59
N PHE A 125 12.63 -7.32 16.09
CA PHE A 125 12.39 -6.19 15.18
C PHE A 125 12.55 -4.84 15.88
N GLY A 126 12.23 -4.74 17.16
CA GLY A 126 12.49 -3.56 17.98
C GLY A 126 13.99 -3.26 18.12
N THR A 127 14.82 -4.29 18.26
CA THR A 127 16.27 -4.16 18.32
C THR A 127 16.82 -3.64 16.99
N ILE A 128 16.37 -4.21 15.86
CA ILE A 128 16.74 -3.74 14.52
C ILE A 128 16.37 -2.27 14.31
N GLN A 129 15.16 -1.86 14.74
CA GLN A 129 14.74 -0.46 14.63
C GLN A 129 15.61 0.47 15.47
N ARG A 130 16.01 0.04 16.67
CA ARG A 130 16.88 0.83 17.57
C ARG A 130 18.25 1.08 16.95
N PHE A 131 18.84 0.10 16.27
CA PHE A 131 20.09 0.32 15.52
C PHE A 131 19.93 1.46 14.52
N TYR A 132 18.90 1.41 13.67
CA TYR A 132 18.63 2.50 12.73
C TYR A 132 18.46 3.84 13.46
N THR A 133 17.62 3.90 14.49
CA THR A 133 17.32 5.15 15.21
C THR A 133 18.55 5.77 15.87
N ILE A 134 19.45 4.95 16.44
CA ILE A 134 20.69 5.44 17.05
C ILE A 134 21.59 6.09 15.99
N PHE A 135 21.86 5.41 14.88
CA PHE A 135 22.77 5.94 13.87
C PHE A 135 22.16 7.11 13.09
N ALA A 136 20.88 7.03 12.70
CA ALA A 136 20.20 8.08 11.94
C ALA A 136 20.01 9.39 12.74
N ALA A 137 20.05 9.33 14.07
CA ALA A 137 19.88 10.51 14.93
C ALA A 137 21.15 11.37 15.06
N SER A 138 22.28 11.04 14.41
CA SER A 138 23.47 11.90 14.39
C SER A 138 24.28 11.68 13.12
N THR A 139 24.63 12.76 12.44
CA THR A 139 25.53 12.74 11.27
C THR A 139 26.89 12.12 11.62
N SER A 140 27.45 12.43 12.80
CA SER A 140 28.71 11.84 13.26
C SER A 140 28.63 10.32 13.43
N ARG A 141 27.54 9.81 14.04
CA ARG A 141 27.33 8.36 14.17
C ARG A 141 27.12 7.71 12.81
N TRP A 142 26.39 8.38 11.92
CA TRP A 142 26.16 7.91 10.55
C TRP A 142 27.48 7.78 9.76
N ASP A 143 28.38 8.76 9.87
CA ASP A 143 29.70 8.71 9.24
C ASP A 143 30.54 7.55 9.77
N ILE A 144 30.50 7.28 11.09
CA ILE A 144 31.17 6.12 11.70
C ILE A 144 30.59 4.82 11.12
N LEU A 145 29.26 4.71 11.04
CA LEU A 145 28.62 3.54 10.44
C LEU A 145 29.11 3.32 9.00
N GLN A 146 29.09 4.37 8.17
CA GLN A 146 29.53 4.26 6.77
C GLN A 146 31.00 3.88 6.63
N LYS A 147 31.86 4.30 7.56
CA LYS A 147 33.28 3.92 7.57
C LYS A 147 33.52 2.43 7.87
N HIS A 148 32.64 1.80 8.65
CA HIS A 148 32.82 0.43 9.12
C HIS A 148 31.89 -0.60 8.46
N CYS A 149 30.90 -0.14 7.70
CA CYS A 149 29.89 -1.00 7.05
C CYS A 149 29.98 -0.88 5.53
N GLU A 150 30.64 -1.86 4.89
CA GLU A 150 31.03 -1.79 3.47
C GLU A 150 29.87 -2.05 2.48
N PHE A 151 28.85 -2.84 2.86
CA PHE A 151 27.88 -3.40 1.90
C PHE A 151 26.48 -2.77 1.91
N SER A 152 26.03 -2.21 3.04
CA SER A 152 24.63 -1.74 3.17
C SER A 152 24.40 -0.84 4.38
N THR A 153 23.79 0.33 4.22
CA THR A 153 23.38 1.12 5.38
C THR A 153 22.16 0.51 6.08
N VAL A 154 22.10 0.64 7.43
CA VAL A 154 20.92 0.27 8.20
C VAL A 154 19.68 0.97 7.64
N LYS A 155 18.56 0.25 7.55
CA LYS A 155 17.32 0.75 6.97
C LYS A 155 16.23 0.85 8.03
N LYS A 156 15.48 1.94 8.02
CA LYS A 156 14.23 2.05 8.76
C LYS A 156 13.24 1.05 8.19
N TRP A 157 12.59 0.27 9.05
CA TRP A 157 11.41 -0.47 8.62
C TRP A 157 10.13 0.33 8.93
N SER A 158 9.09 0.05 8.17
CA SER A 158 7.78 0.69 8.26
C SER A 158 6.75 -0.26 8.85
N GLU A 159 5.88 0.27 9.70
CA GLU A 159 4.75 -0.49 10.25
C GLU A 159 3.68 -0.78 9.18
N THR A 160 3.54 0.09 8.19
CA THR A 160 2.53 -0.03 7.11
C THR A 160 3.03 -0.81 5.90
N ARG A 161 4.35 -1.05 5.80
CA ARG A 161 5.02 -1.70 4.66
C ARG A 161 5.91 -2.84 5.15
N TRP A 162 5.36 -4.04 5.32
CA TRP A 162 6.06 -5.19 5.90
C TRP A 162 7.37 -5.52 5.20
N GLU A 163 7.40 -5.41 3.88
CA GLU A 163 8.53 -5.73 3.02
C GLU A 163 9.80 -4.95 3.40
N SER A 164 9.65 -3.74 3.96
CA SER A 164 10.78 -2.95 4.46
C SER A 164 11.59 -3.65 5.57
N ARG A 165 10.97 -4.56 6.33
CA ARG A 165 11.65 -5.35 7.36
C ARG A 165 12.70 -6.26 6.76
N VAL A 166 12.48 -6.83 5.58
CA VAL A 166 13.45 -7.69 4.90
C VAL A 166 14.75 -6.92 4.65
N ASN A 167 14.65 -5.69 4.16
CA ASN A 167 15.81 -4.85 3.91
C ASN A 167 16.52 -4.45 5.22
N SER A 168 15.77 -4.16 6.28
CA SER A 168 16.36 -3.86 7.60
C SER A 168 17.12 -5.05 8.20
N VAL A 169 16.60 -6.27 8.02
CA VAL A 169 17.24 -7.51 8.49
C VAL A 169 18.48 -7.81 7.66
N LYS A 170 18.38 -7.75 6.33
CA LYS A 170 19.52 -7.98 5.41
C LYS A 170 20.69 -7.05 5.72
N ALA A 171 20.39 -5.76 5.97
CA ALA A 171 21.41 -4.76 6.25
C ALA A 171 22.29 -5.13 7.47
N LEU A 172 21.71 -5.76 8.49
CA LEU A 172 22.45 -6.21 9.67
C LEU A 172 23.03 -7.62 9.49
N ARG A 173 22.24 -8.56 8.96
CA ARG A 173 22.63 -9.97 8.79
C ARG A 173 23.94 -10.13 8.03
N TYR A 174 24.15 -9.36 6.97
CA TYR A 174 25.35 -9.50 6.13
C TYR A 174 26.56 -8.69 6.63
N GLN A 175 26.39 -7.90 7.69
CA GLN A 175 27.48 -7.11 8.29
C GLN A 175 27.95 -7.67 9.63
N LEU A 176 27.03 -8.28 10.38
CA LEU A 176 27.36 -8.98 11.60
C LEU A 176 28.01 -10.31 11.23
N LYS A 177 29.32 -10.43 11.46
CA LYS A 177 29.99 -11.73 11.49
C LYS A 177 29.50 -12.45 12.75
N ILE A 178 28.60 -13.43 12.58
CA ILE A 178 28.16 -14.35 13.63
C ILE A 178 29.13 -15.53 13.65
#